data_AF-A0A7W0L9Z7-F1
#
_entry.id   AF-A0A7W0L9Z7-F1
#
_cell.length_a   1.000
_cell.length_b   1.000
_cell.length_c   1.000
_cell.angle_alpha   90.00
_cell.angle_beta   90.00
_cell.angle_gamma   90.00
#
_symmetry.space_group_name_H-M   'P 1'
#
loop_
_entity.id
_entity.type
_entity.pdbx_description
1 polymer ?
#
loop_
_entity_poly.entity_id
_entity_poly.type
_entity_poly.pdbx_seq_one_letter_code
_entity_poly.pdbx_strand_id
1 'polypeptide(L)'
;MRADVKDEALRLEAALAAAQTNAEAMTKAAATVVRELKKARTSAVTGQVRDLRRALTQAESLAAELAEQVAEARSAYDIDEGEWLASGGYTKELLAAAADAGLSIFEEDGQLLCYPSLVRVLPADLAVEIDRRRERRLRPSVLVELLNTAQQAGPRFKPGPFLASLAAAYDLVVAKQGKSGGAVVKLVDVYGVLTLLPGQARDYSMQEFARDLYLLDLSGATEAGGRGLRWAASTGTKQAGVLSTVAKSGQQQRYWGMAFHGSASD
;
A
#
# COMPACT_ATOMS: atom_id res chain seq x y z
N MET A 1 7.17 -10.97 28.25
CA MET A 1 7.51 -9.73 28.98
C MET A 1 8.85 -9.10 28.64
N ARG A 2 9.99 -9.81 28.55
CA ARG A 2 11.26 -9.21 28.03
C ARG A 2 11.41 -9.26 26.49
N ALA A 3 10.66 -10.12 25.81
CA ALA A 3 10.61 -10.20 24.35
C ALA A 3 9.68 -9.12 23.74
N ASP A 4 8.51 -8.91 24.34
CA ASP A 4 7.50 -7.95 23.84
C ASP A 4 7.98 -6.49 23.80
N VAL A 5 8.80 -6.07 24.77
CA VAL A 5 9.34 -4.70 24.83
C VAL A 5 10.43 -4.46 23.77
N LYS A 6 11.17 -5.51 23.38
CA LYS A 6 12.11 -5.44 22.26
C LYS A 6 11.38 -5.34 20.92
N ASP A 7 10.25 -6.03 20.80
CA ASP A 7 9.37 -5.98 19.63
C ASP A 7 8.60 -4.65 19.49
N GLU A 8 8.50 -3.82 20.53
CA GLU A 8 7.96 -2.45 20.44
C GLU A 8 9.01 -1.43 20.01
N ALA A 9 10.25 -1.57 20.48
CA ALA A 9 11.36 -0.68 20.12
C ALA A 9 11.86 -0.88 18.67
N LEU A 10 11.55 -2.01 18.06
CA LEU A 10 11.90 -2.34 16.66
C LEU A 10 10.81 -1.92 15.65
N ARG A 11 9.70 -1.31 16.11
CA ARG A 11 8.60 -0.90 15.24
C ARG A 11 8.92 0.41 14.52
N LEU A 12 8.70 0.42 13.21
CA LEU A 12 9.00 1.58 12.37
C LEU A 12 8.15 2.80 12.76
N GLU A 13 6.87 2.60 13.08
CA GLU A 13 5.95 3.63 13.55
C GLU A 13 6.45 4.28 14.85
N ALA A 14 6.88 3.47 15.82
CA ALA A 14 7.35 3.97 17.11
C ALA A 14 8.67 4.75 16.96
N ALA A 15 9.62 4.24 16.17
CA ALA A 15 10.88 4.94 15.90
C ALA A 15 10.67 6.23 15.12
N LEU A 16 9.78 6.25 14.13
CA LEU A 16 9.43 7.49 13.41
C LEU A 16 8.72 8.49 14.32
N ALA A 17 7.86 8.05 15.25
CA ALA A 17 7.22 8.93 16.23
C ALA A 17 8.23 9.53 17.23
N ALA A 18 9.18 8.74 17.69
CA ALA A 18 10.28 9.21 18.54
C ALA A 18 11.18 10.19 17.78
N ALA A 19 11.58 9.86 16.55
CA ALA A 19 12.36 10.74 15.69
C ALA A 19 11.64 12.08 15.41
N GLN A 20 10.32 12.04 15.17
CA GLN A 20 9.50 13.23 15.00
C GLN A 20 9.53 14.11 16.27
N THR A 21 9.27 13.53 17.44
CA THR A 21 9.26 14.26 18.72
C THR A 21 10.62 14.88 19.02
N ASN A 22 11.70 14.14 18.78
CA ASN A 22 13.07 14.64 18.92
C ASN A 22 13.34 15.80 17.95
N ALA A 23 12.93 15.68 16.68
CA ALA A 23 13.07 16.74 15.68
C ALA A 23 12.31 18.02 16.06
N GLU A 24 11.11 17.89 16.62
CA GLU A 24 10.33 19.02 17.13
C GLU A 24 11.02 19.73 18.30
N ALA A 25 11.59 18.97 19.25
CA ALA A 25 12.35 19.51 20.37
C ALA A 25 13.63 20.23 19.90
N MET A 26 14.41 19.58 19.02
CA MET A 26 15.63 20.14 18.45
C MET A 26 15.36 21.41 17.64
N THR A 27 14.24 21.50 16.94
CA THR A 27 13.82 22.72 16.22
C THR A 27 13.60 23.89 17.18
N LYS A 28 13.01 23.64 18.36
CA LYS A 28 12.83 24.68 19.40
C LYS A 28 14.17 25.10 20.02
N ALA A 29 15.07 24.15 20.26
CA ALA A 29 16.43 24.44 20.74
C ALA A 29 17.21 25.29 19.72
N ALA A 30 17.18 24.92 18.44
CA ALA A 30 17.79 25.69 17.35
C ALA A 30 17.25 27.13 17.26
N ALA A 31 15.93 27.32 17.45
CA ALA A 31 15.34 28.66 17.49
C ALA A 31 15.93 29.53 18.62
N THR A 32 16.31 28.92 19.75
CA THR A 32 16.95 29.60 20.88
C THR A 32 18.38 30.04 20.54
N VAL A 33 19.15 29.18 19.88
CA VAL A 33 20.49 29.53 19.35
C VAL A 33 20.38 30.71 18.39
N VAL A 34 19.45 30.65 17.43
CA VAL A 34 19.21 31.73 16.45
C VAL A 34 18.86 33.04 17.15
N ARG A 35 18.10 32.99 18.26
CA ARG A 35 17.76 34.19 19.04
C ARG A 35 19.00 34.82 19.68
N GLU A 36 19.90 34.04 20.26
CA GLU A 36 21.13 34.57 20.85
C GLU A 36 22.09 35.13 19.78
N LEU A 37 22.20 34.48 18.62
CA LEU A 37 22.96 35.02 17.48
C LEU A 37 22.36 36.34 16.96
N LYS A 38 21.03 36.48 16.92
CA LYS A 38 20.38 37.75 16.59
C LYS A 38 20.71 38.86 17.60
N LYS A 39 20.74 38.54 18.89
CA LYS A 39 21.17 39.51 19.93
C LYS A 39 22.63 39.91 19.74
N ALA A 40 23.53 38.93 19.54
CA ALA A 40 24.94 39.19 19.26
C ALA A 40 25.10 40.12 18.06
N ARG A 41 24.38 39.88 16.96
CA ARG A 41 24.36 40.77 15.79
C ARG A 41 23.95 42.20 16.17
N THR A 42 22.85 42.37 16.90
CA THR A 42 22.38 43.70 17.31
C THR A 42 23.42 44.40 18.20
N SER A 43 23.99 43.71 19.18
CA SER A 43 25.03 44.25 20.07
C SER A 43 26.32 44.61 19.32
N ALA A 44 26.67 43.86 18.27
CA ALA A 44 27.80 44.22 17.40
C ALA A 44 27.53 45.51 16.61
N VAL A 45 26.31 45.67 16.08
CA VAL A 45 25.90 46.90 15.36
C VAL A 45 25.91 48.12 16.28
N THR A 46 25.45 47.98 17.52
CA THR A 46 25.38 49.10 18.48
C THR A 46 26.67 49.32 19.27
N GLY A 47 27.67 48.46 19.12
CA GLY A 47 28.95 48.54 19.84
C GLY A 47 28.90 48.11 21.31
N GLN A 48 27.86 47.39 21.73
CA GLN A 48 27.71 46.87 23.10
C GLN A 48 28.57 45.61 23.33
N VAL A 49 29.88 45.80 23.50
CA VAL A 49 30.87 44.71 23.52
C VAL A 49 30.63 43.65 24.62
N ARG A 50 30.15 44.07 25.80
CA ARG A 50 29.84 43.14 26.91
C ARG A 50 28.68 42.21 26.56
N ASP A 51 27.61 42.77 26.01
CA ASP A 51 26.42 42.02 25.62
C ASP A 51 26.70 41.13 24.41
N LEU A 52 27.52 41.62 23.46
CA LEU A 52 28.01 40.81 22.35
C LEU A 52 28.73 39.56 22.85
N ARG A 53 29.72 39.70 23.73
CA ARG A 53 30.49 38.55 24.24
C ARG A 53 29.58 37.57 24.99
N ARG A 54 28.67 38.08 25.83
CA ARG A 54 27.70 37.23 26.55
C ARG A 54 26.80 36.46 25.59
N ALA A 55 26.23 37.13 24.59
CA ALA A 55 25.34 36.49 23.62
C ALA A 55 26.07 35.43 22.78
N LEU A 56 27.33 35.68 22.41
CA LEU A 56 28.16 34.69 21.69
C LEU A 56 28.46 33.46 22.56
N THR A 57 28.89 33.62 23.82
CA THR A 57 29.13 32.49 24.73
C THR A 57 27.85 31.69 24.98
N GLN A 58 26.71 32.36 25.15
CA GLN A 58 25.41 31.70 25.32
C GLN A 58 25.03 30.90 24.06
N ALA A 59 25.23 31.48 22.87
CA ALA A 59 24.96 30.81 21.60
C ALA A 59 25.84 29.59 21.38
N GLU A 60 27.13 29.68 21.74
CA GLU A 60 28.09 28.56 21.66
C GLU A 60 27.67 27.40 22.56
N SER A 61 27.35 27.67 23.83
CA SER A 61 26.86 26.65 24.77
C SER A 61 25.60 25.94 24.26
N LEU A 62 24.60 26.71 23.83
CA LEU A 62 23.34 26.16 23.31
C LEU A 62 23.53 25.37 22.01
N ALA A 63 24.49 25.78 21.17
CA ALA A 63 24.80 25.05 19.94
C ALA A 63 25.49 23.72 20.23
N ALA A 64 26.37 23.66 21.23
CA ALA A 64 26.99 22.41 21.68
C ALA A 64 25.95 21.44 22.24
N GLU A 65 25.05 21.90 23.11
CA GLU A 65 23.94 21.10 23.63
C GLU A 65 23.03 20.55 22.52
N LEU A 66 22.71 21.38 21.51
CA LEU A 66 21.93 20.94 20.35
C LEU A 66 22.68 19.89 19.53
N ALA A 67 24.00 20.04 19.35
CA ALA A 67 24.80 19.06 18.62
C ALA A 67 24.81 17.69 19.32
N GLU A 68 24.89 17.68 20.65
CA GLU A 68 24.77 16.45 21.46
C GLU A 68 23.39 15.80 21.30
N GLN A 69 22.30 16.59 21.38
CA GLN A 69 20.93 16.08 21.16
C GLN A 69 20.73 15.47 19.76
N VAL A 70 21.30 16.10 18.72
CA VAL A 70 21.26 15.56 17.35
C VAL A 70 22.02 14.23 17.26
N ALA A 71 23.19 14.14 17.89
CA ALA A 71 23.99 12.92 17.90
C ALA A 71 23.29 11.77 18.63
N GLU A 72 22.64 12.06 19.76
CA GLU A 72 21.82 11.11 20.51
C GLU A 72 20.61 10.65 19.70
N ALA A 73 19.85 11.59 19.12
CA ALA A 73 18.68 11.26 18.31
C ALA A 73 19.04 10.41 17.08
N ARG A 74 20.17 10.69 16.41
CA ARG A 74 20.68 9.87 15.31
C ARG A 74 21.03 8.46 15.76
N SER A 75 21.64 8.33 16.93
CA SER A 75 22.05 7.02 17.47
C SER A 75 20.86 6.22 18.00
N ALA A 76 19.80 6.89 18.45
CA ALA A 76 18.57 6.26 18.91
C ALA A 76 17.69 5.75 17.75
N TYR A 77 17.80 6.35 16.56
CA TYR A 77 17.16 5.84 15.35
C TYR A 77 18.00 4.70 14.76
N ASP A 78 17.86 3.52 15.35
CA ASP A 78 18.63 2.31 15.02
C ASP A 78 17.71 1.23 14.44
N ILE A 79 17.10 1.52 13.29
CA ILE A 79 16.30 0.56 12.52
C ILE A 79 16.99 0.31 11.19
N ASP A 80 17.19 -0.97 10.86
CA ASP A 80 17.48 -1.39 9.48
C ASP A 80 16.15 -1.55 8.73
N GLU A 81 15.76 -0.54 7.95
CA GLU A 81 14.48 -0.54 7.25
C GLU A 81 14.43 -1.64 6.18
N GLY A 82 15.56 -1.95 5.55
CA GLY A 82 15.64 -3.00 4.53
C GLY A 82 15.34 -4.37 5.12
N GLU A 83 15.97 -4.70 6.26
CA GLU A 83 15.72 -5.93 7.01
C GLU A 83 14.29 -5.95 7.59
N TRP A 84 13.78 -4.83 8.12
CA TRP A 84 12.43 -4.77 8.68
C TRP A 84 11.34 -5.00 7.63
N LEU A 85 11.53 -4.44 6.42
CA LEU A 85 10.63 -4.69 5.28
C LEU A 85 10.77 -6.14 4.77
N ALA A 86 11.99 -6.69 4.71
CA ALA A 86 12.23 -8.04 4.18
C ALA A 86 11.77 -9.16 5.13
N SER A 87 11.83 -8.94 6.45
CA SER A 87 11.43 -9.91 7.48
C SER A 87 9.91 -10.06 7.64
N GLY A 88 9.12 -9.19 7.02
CA GLY A 88 7.66 -9.12 7.20
C GLY A 88 7.24 -8.42 8.50
N GLY A 89 8.18 -7.88 9.28
CA GLY A 89 7.88 -7.06 10.47
C GLY A 89 7.03 -5.85 10.11
N TYR A 90 7.39 -5.18 9.01
CA TYR A 90 6.61 -4.07 8.45
C TYR A 90 5.16 -4.45 8.09
N THR A 91 4.96 -5.62 7.47
CA THR A 91 3.62 -6.10 7.10
C THR A 91 2.74 -6.30 8.33
N LYS A 92 3.28 -6.92 9.40
CA LYS A 92 2.54 -7.12 10.66
C LYS A 92 2.13 -5.79 11.29
N GLU A 93 3.05 -4.84 11.28
CA GLU A 93 2.83 -3.49 11.81
C GLU A 93 1.74 -2.74 11.02
N LEU A 94 1.78 -2.84 9.68
CA LEU A 94 0.78 -2.26 8.80
C LEU A 94 -0.61 -2.88 9.01
N LEU A 95 -0.69 -4.20 9.18
CA LEU A 95 -1.95 -4.91 9.47
C LEU A 95 -2.53 -4.49 10.83
N ALA A 96 -1.68 -4.33 11.86
CA ALA A 96 -2.10 -3.85 13.17
C ALA A 96 -2.64 -2.41 13.09
N ALA A 97 -1.91 -1.50 12.44
CA ALA A 97 -2.35 -0.13 12.23
C ALA A 97 -3.65 -0.04 11.41
N ALA A 98 -3.83 -0.92 10.42
CA ALA A 98 -5.05 -1.00 9.64
C ALA A 98 -6.24 -1.48 10.50
N ALA A 99 -6.03 -2.49 11.35
CA ALA A 99 -7.05 -2.99 12.27
C ALA A 99 -7.50 -1.89 13.25
N ASP A 100 -6.57 -1.13 13.81
CA ASP A 100 -6.87 0.00 14.71
C ASP A 100 -7.68 1.11 14.01
N ALA A 101 -7.44 1.31 12.70
CA ALA A 101 -8.19 2.25 11.87
C ALA A 101 -9.50 1.69 11.30
N GLY A 102 -9.85 0.43 11.59
CA GLY A 102 -11.03 -0.24 11.03
C GLY A 102 -10.92 -0.57 9.54
N LEU A 103 -9.71 -0.55 8.97
CA LEU A 103 -9.44 -0.88 7.57
C LEU A 103 -9.13 -2.38 7.43
N SER A 104 -9.91 -3.07 6.60
CA SER A 104 -9.72 -4.50 6.34
C SER A 104 -8.63 -4.74 5.29
N ILE A 105 -7.51 -5.32 5.71
CA ILE A 105 -6.39 -5.72 4.84
C ILE A 105 -6.09 -7.20 5.07
N PHE A 106 -5.87 -7.95 4.00
CA PHE A 106 -5.53 -9.38 4.06
C PHE A 106 -4.27 -9.66 3.28
N GLU A 107 -3.44 -10.58 3.77
CA GLU A 107 -2.24 -11.05 3.08
C GLU A 107 -2.55 -12.31 2.26
N GLU A 108 -2.21 -12.31 0.98
CA GLU A 108 -2.33 -13.44 0.07
C GLU A 108 -1.18 -13.42 -0.94
N ASP A 109 -0.42 -14.53 -1.05
CA ASP A 109 0.73 -14.69 -1.96
C ASP A 109 1.77 -13.54 -1.89
N GLY A 110 2.03 -13.00 -0.70
CA GLY A 110 2.98 -11.90 -0.49
C GLY A 110 2.47 -10.52 -0.97
N GLN A 111 1.18 -10.42 -1.27
CA GLN A 111 0.48 -9.16 -1.53
C GLN A 111 -0.53 -8.88 -0.41
N LEU A 112 -0.78 -7.60 -0.18
CA LEU A 112 -1.77 -7.09 0.75
C LEU A 112 -2.98 -6.59 -0.05
N LEU A 113 -4.11 -7.25 0.17
CA LEU A 113 -5.38 -6.98 -0.46
C LEU A 113 -6.17 -6.01 0.42
N CYS A 114 -6.37 -4.78 -0.06
CA CYS A 114 -7.09 -3.73 0.66
C CYS A 114 -8.06 -3.04 -0.29
N TYR A 115 -9.32 -3.48 -0.35
CA TYR A 115 -10.29 -2.94 -1.32
C TYR A 115 -10.26 -1.40 -1.42
N PRO A 116 -10.14 -0.81 -2.64
CA PRO A 116 -9.95 -1.44 -3.96
C PRO A 116 -8.47 -1.58 -4.39
N SER A 117 -7.53 -1.29 -3.51
CA SER A 117 -6.10 -1.25 -3.80
C SER A 117 -5.41 -2.60 -3.59
N LEU A 118 -4.38 -2.85 -4.39
CA LEU A 118 -3.43 -3.93 -4.14
C LEU A 118 -2.10 -3.34 -3.70
N VAL A 119 -1.56 -3.90 -2.62
CA VAL A 119 -0.38 -3.37 -1.94
C VAL A 119 0.70 -4.42 -1.90
N ARG A 120 1.94 -4.06 -2.22
CA ARG A 120 3.09 -4.96 -2.18
C ARG A 120 4.28 -4.26 -1.54
N VAL A 121 4.89 -4.89 -0.55
CA VAL A 121 6.10 -4.36 0.08
C VAL A 121 7.30 -4.65 -0.84
N LEU A 122 8.14 -3.64 -1.08
CA LEU A 122 9.34 -3.73 -1.92
C LEU A 122 10.59 -3.41 -1.07
N PRO A 123 11.16 -4.39 -0.35
CA PRO A 123 12.27 -4.14 0.57
C PRO A 123 13.50 -3.52 -0.12
N ALA A 124 13.86 -4.01 -1.31
CA ALA A 124 15.02 -3.53 -2.06
C ALA A 124 14.90 -2.06 -2.52
N ASP A 125 13.68 -1.55 -2.62
CA ASP A 125 13.39 -0.17 -3.05
C ASP A 125 13.07 0.77 -1.87
N LEU A 126 13.04 0.25 -0.64
CA LEU A 126 12.51 0.93 0.56
C LEU A 126 11.18 1.62 0.24
N ALA A 127 10.27 0.85 -0.35
CA ALA A 127 9.01 1.35 -0.86
C ALA A 127 7.89 0.33 -0.66
N VAL A 128 6.67 0.83 -0.74
CA VAL A 128 5.47 0.03 -0.93
C VAL A 128 4.91 0.36 -2.30
N GLU A 129 4.52 -0.65 -3.05
CA GLU A 129 3.81 -0.47 -4.31
C GLU A 129 2.30 -0.56 -4.06
N ILE A 130 1.56 0.47 -4.48
CA ILE A 130 0.10 0.52 -4.43
C ILE A 130 -0.41 0.67 -5.86
N ASP A 131 -1.12 -0.33 -6.38
CA ASP A 131 -1.60 -0.36 -7.77
C ASP A 131 -0.49 0.04 -8.78
N ARG A 132 0.70 -0.56 -8.60
CA ARG A 132 1.93 -0.34 -9.40
C ARG A 132 2.59 1.03 -9.26
N ARG A 133 2.11 1.86 -8.33
CA ARG A 133 2.74 3.14 -8.00
C ARG A 133 3.59 2.97 -6.76
N ARG A 134 4.84 3.39 -6.85
CA ARG A 134 5.75 3.39 -5.70
C ARG A 134 5.37 4.50 -4.73
N GLU A 135 5.10 4.11 -3.49
CA GLU A 135 4.94 4.95 -2.32
C GLU A 135 6.16 4.78 -1.41
N ARG A 136 6.76 5.90 -1.00
CA ARG A 136 7.97 5.93 -0.15
C ARG A 136 7.69 6.46 1.26
N ARG A 137 6.47 6.91 1.52
CA ARG A 137 5.99 7.25 2.86
C ARG A 137 5.68 5.95 3.60
N LEU A 138 6.72 5.33 4.15
CA LEU A 138 6.64 4.02 4.79
C LEU A 138 5.98 4.03 6.17
N ARG A 139 5.72 5.20 6.79
CA ARG A 139 5.08 5.23 8.10
C ARG A 139 3.73 4.50 8.06
N PRO A 140 3.52 3.41 8.84
CA PRO A 140 2.31 2.59 8.77
C PRO A 140 1.02 3.40 8.89
N SER A 141 0.92 4.32 9.85
CA SER A 141 -0.27 5.16 10.04
C SER A 141 -0.60 6.02 8.81
N VAL A 142 0.42 6.60 8.17
CA VAL A 142 0.26 7.40 6.95
C VAL A 142 -0.18 6.55 5.77
N LEU A 143 0.36 5.33 5.64
CA LEU A 143 -0.02 4.41 4.58
C LEU A 143 -1.47 3.93 4.73
N VAL A 144 -1.90 3.63 5.96
CA VAL A 144 -3.29 3.28 6.27
C VAL A 144 -4.25 4.42 5.92
N GLU A 145 -3.90 5.66 6.25
CA GLU A 145 -4.71 6.84 5.89
C GLU A 145 -4.82 7.01 4.37
N LEU A 146 -3.73 6.78 3.63
CA LEU A 146 -3.70 6.81 2.17
C LEU A 146 -4.65 5.76 1.58
N LEU A 147 -4.59 4.52 2.08
CA LEU A 147 -5.44 3.42 1.63
C LEU A 147 -6.91 3.67 1.96
N ASN A 148 -7.21 4.19 3.15
CA ASN A 148 -8.57 4.57 3.52
C ASN A 148 -9.12 5.67 2.59
N THR A 149 -8.31 6.69 2.30
CA THR A 149 -8.68 7.75 1.35
C THR A 149 -8.98 7.20 -0.05
N ALA A 150 -8.16 6.25 -0.52
CA ALA A 150 -8.40 5.57 -1.79
C ALA A 150 -9.70 4.74 -1.77
N GLN A 151 -10.00 4.07 -0.65
CA GLN A 151 -11.24 3.33 -0.46
C GLN A 151 -12.49 4.23 -0.51
N GLN A 152 -12.43 5.42 0.10
CA GLN A 152 -13.52 6.39 0.07
C GLN A 152 -13.72 7.02 -1.32
N ALA A 153 -12.63 7.29 -2.04
CA ALA A 153 -12.70 7.81 -3.41
C ALA A 153 -13.36 6.82 -4.40
N GLY A 154 -13.30 5.53 -4.09
CA GLY A 154 -13.89 4.47 -4.89
C GLY A 154 -13.02 4.07 -6.10
N PRO A 155 -13.30 2.89 -6.68
CA PRO A 155 -12.52 2.35 -7.79
C PRO A 155 -12.75 3.13 -9.09
N ARG A 156 -11.67 3.43 -9.82
CA ARG A 156 -11.73 4.00 -11.19
C ARG A 156 -11.92 2.93 -12.27
N PHE A 157 -12.72 1.92 -11.96
CA PHE A 157 -12.93 0.75 -12.80
C PHE A 157 -13.92 1.06 -13.93
N LYS A 158 -13.69 0.47 -15.12
CA LYS A 158 -14.53 0.63 -16.31
C LYS A 158 -15.16 -0.72 -16.68
N PRO A 159 -16.41 -1.01 -16.25
CA PRO A 159 -17.02 -2.33 -16.42
C PRO A 159 -17.18 -2.75 -17.89
N GLY A 160 -17.65 -1.87 -18.77
CA GLY A 160 -17.96 -2.20 -20.17
C GLY A 160 -16.76 -2.75 -20.95
N PRO A 161 -15.62 -2.03 -21.03
CA PRO A 161 -14.43 -2.52 -21.72
C PRO A 161 -13.86 -3.81 -21.14
N PHE A 162 -13.90 -3.95 -19.80
CA PHE A 162 -13.44 -5.17 -19.13
C PHE A 162 -14.35 -6.37 -19.47
N LEU A 163 -15.66 -6.19 -19.41
CA LEU A 163 -16.64 -7.21 -19.74
C LEU A 163 -16.57 -7.65 -21.22
N ALA A 164 -16.34 -6.70 -22.14
CA ALA A 164 -16.10 -7.01 -23.54
C ALA A 164 -14.82 -7.85 -23.73
N SER A 165 -13.75 -7.52 -23.00
CA SER A 165 -12.49 -8.29 -23.02
C SER A 165 -12.67 -9.70 -22.46
N LEU A 166 -13.44 -9.84 -21.37
CA LEU A 166 -13.82 -11.14 -20.81
C LEU A 166 -14.59 -12.00 -21.82
N ALA A 167 -15.53 -11.41 -22.56
CA ALA A 167 -16.31 -12.13 -23.57
C ALA A 167 -15.43 -12.65 -24.71
N ALA A 168 -14.53 -11.81 -25.23
CA ALA A 168 -13.58 -12.22 -26.27
C ALA A 168 -12.62 -13.33 -25.79
N ALA A 169 -12.08 -13.19 -24.58
CA ALA A 169 -11.20 -14.22 -23.99
C ALA A 169 -11.94 -15.53 -23.72
N TYR A 170 -13.20 -15.47 -23.27
CA TYR A 170 -14.07 -16.63 -23.12
C TYR A 170 -14.23 -17.40 -24.43
N ASP A 171 -14.52 -16.71 -25.54
CA ASP A 171 -14.72 -17.34 -26.84
C ASP A 171 -13.47 -18.11 -27.30
N LEU A 172 -12.29 -17.53 -27.08
CA LEU A 172 -11.01 -18.18 -27.36
C LEU A 172 -10.79 -19.43 -26.50
N VAL A 173 -11.13 -19.39 -25.20
CA VAL A 173 -11.01 -20.55 -24.31
C VAL A 173 -11.98 -21.66 -24.72
N VAL A 174 -13.23 -21.32 -25.04
CA VAL A 174 -14.25 -22.28 -25.50
C VAL A 174 -13.81 -22.96 -26.79
N ALA A 175 -13.36 -22.18 -27.78
CA ALA A 175 -12.86 -22.69 -29.05
C ALA A 175 -11.64 -23.61 -28.86
N LYS A 176 -10.66 -23.18 -28.04
CA LYS A 176 -9.46 -23.98 -27.73
C LYS A 176 -9.79 -25.29 -27.02
N GLN A 177 -10.81 -25.32 -26.17
CA GLN A 177 -11.24 -26.50 -25.42
C GLN A 177 -12.25 -27.37 -26.17
N GLY A 178 -12.68 -26.99 -27.39
CA GLY A 178 -13.69 -27.72 -28.16
C GLY A 178 -15.05 -27.79 -27.47
N LYS A 179 -15.38 -26.81 -26.61
CA LYS A 179 -16.63 -26.76 -25.86
C LYS A 179 -17.73 -26.06 -26.67
N SER A 180 -18.98 -26.33 -26.32
CA SER A 180 -20.14 -25.59 -26.85
C SER A 180 -20.26 -24.20 -26.20
N GLY A 181 -20.86 -23.25 -26.92
CA GLY A 181 -21.24 -21.95 -26.36
C GLY A 181 -22.12 -22.11 -25.11
N GLY A 182 -21.87 -21.29 -24.09
CA GLY A 182 -22.54 -21.40 -22.78
C GLY A 182 -21.90 -22.40 -21.81
N ALA A 183 -20.85 -23.14 -22.22
CA ALA A 183 -20.11 -23.99 -21.31
C ALA A 183 -19.35 -23.17 -20.26
N VAL A 184 -19.27 -23.69 -19.04
CA VAL A 184 -18.45 -23.07 -17.98
C VAL A 184 -16.97 -23.29 -18.28
N VAL A 185 -16.20 -22.21 -18.21
CA VAL A 185 -14.73 -22.21 -18.31
C VAL A 185 -14.11 -21.71 -17.01
N LYS A 186 -12.89 -22.15 -16.72
CA LYS A 186 -12.17 -21.70 -15.53
C LYS A 186 -11.61 -20.30 -15.76
N LEU A 187 -11.67 -19.45 -14.74
CA LEU A 187 -11.17 -18.08 -14.82
C LEU A 187 -9.65 -18.02 -14.99
N VAL A 188 -8.91 -19.00 -14.46
CA VAL A 188 -7.47 -19.12 -14.70
C VAL A 188 -7.13 -19.33 -16.18
N ASP A 189 -7.99 -20.03 -16.94
CA ASP A 189 -7.79 -20.22 -18.39
C ASP A 189 -8.07 -18.92 -19.15
N VAL A 190 -9.10 -18.18 -18.72
CA VAL A 190 -9.45 -16.86 -19.27
C VAL A 190 -8.32 -15.86 -19.02
N TYR A 191 -7.80 -15.81 -17.79
CA TYR A 191 -6.62 -15.01 -17.45
C TYR A 191 -5.41 -15.37 -18.31
N GLY A 192 -5.16 -16.66 -18.53
CA GLY A 192 -4.09 -17.12 -19.41
C GLY A 192 -4.23 -16.62 -20.85
N VAL A 193 -5.46 -16.49 -21.36
CA VAL A 193 -5.72 -15.88 -22.68
C VAL A 193 -5.50 -14.37 -22.67
N LEU A 194 -5.94 -13.67 -21.62
CA LEU A 194 -5.75 -12.23 -21.47
C LEU A 194 -4.28 -11.81 -21.32
N THR A 195 -3.41 -12.76 -20.96
CA THR A 195 -1.98 -12.52 -20.67
C THR A 195 -1.04 -13.35 -21.54
N LEU A 196 -1.47 -13.74 -22.76
CA LEU A 196 -0.72 -14.63 -23.66
C LEU A 196 0.65 -14.08 -24.08
N LEU A 197 0.82 -12.76 -24.17
CA LEU A 197 2.07 -12.18 -24.62
C LEU A 197 3.14 -12.29 -23.51
N PRO A 198 4.41 -12.61 -23.87
CA PRO A 198 5.50 -12.66 -22.89
C PRO A 198 5.58 -11.37 -22.07
N GLY A 199 5.58 -11.50 -20.74
CA GLY A 199 5.65 -10.37 -19.82
C GLY A 199 4.28 -9.82 -19.36
N GLN A 200 3.18 -10.06 -20.08
CA GLN A 200 1.87 -9.52 -19.68
C GLN A 200 1.37 -10.06 -18.35
N ALA A 201 1.67 -11.31 -17.98
CA ALA A 201 1.33 -11.83 -16.66
C ALA A 201 2.08 -11.13 -15.50
N ARG A 202 3.18 -10.40 -15.79
CA ARG A 202 3.84 -9.52 -14.82
C ARG A 202 3.15 -8.15 -14.77
N ASP A 203 2.67 -7.69 -15.93
CA ASP A 203 1.96 -6.42 -16.11
C ASP A 203 0.45 -6.54 -15.88
N TYR A 204 -0.08 -7.69 -15.50
CA TYR A 204 -1.46 -7.88 -15.07
C TYR A 204 -1.51 -9.19 -14.29
N SER A 205 -1.45 -9.08 -12.97
CA SER A 205 -1.37 -10.21 -12.06
C SER A 205 -2.73 -10.88 -11.87
N MET A 206 -2.69 -12.10 -11.34
CA MET A 206 -3.89 -12.87 -11.05
C MET A 206 -4.75 -12.22 -9.94
N GLN A 207 -4.12 -11.56 -8.97
CA GLN A 207 -4.78 -10.81 -7.91
C GLN A 207 -5.46 -9.54 -8.44
N GLU A 208 -4.83 -8.84 -9.40
CA GLU A 208 -5.47 -7.72 -10.13
C GLU A 208 -6.69 -8.19 -10.91
N PHE A 209 -6.58 -9.34 -11.58
CA PHE A 209 -7.71 -9.96 -12.26
C PHE A 209 -8.84 -10.31 -11.28
N ALA A 210 -8.53 -10.94 -10.15
CA ALA A 210 -9.51 -11.27 -9.11
C ALA A 210 -10.22 -10.03 -8.56
N ARG A 211 -9.49 -8.94 -8.32
CA ARG A 211 -10.05 -7.64 -7.94
C ARG A 211 -10.99 -7.11 -9.03
N ASP A 212 -10.56 -7.08 -10.27
CA ASP A 212 -11.34 -6.51 -11.37
C ASP A 212 -12.63 -7.31 -11.62
N LEU A 213 -12.62 -8.64 -11.40
CA LEU A 213 -13.81 -9.47 -11.37
C LEU A 213 -14.79 -9.03 -10.26
N TYR A 214 -14.29 -8.74 -9.06
CA TYR A 214 -15.11 -8.22 -7.98
C TYR A 214 -15.70 -6.84 -8.28
N LEU A 215 -14.90 -5.96 -8.90
CA LEU A 215 -15.36 -4.63 -9.31
C LEU A 215 -16.43 -4.69 -10.39
N LEU A 216 -16.31 -5.66 -11.31
CA LEU A 216 -17.35 -5.96 -12.30
C LEU A 216 -18.64 -6.45 -11.62
N ASP A 217 -18.53 -7.42 -10.72
CA ASP A 217 -19.66 -7.98 -9.97
C ASP A 217 -20.40 -6.90 -9.17
N LEU A 218 -19.65 -6.03 -8.48
CA LEU A 218 -20.19 -4.90 -7.73
C LEU A 218 -20.86 -3.85 -8.62
N SER A 219 -20.39 -3.67 -9.87
CA SER A 219 -20.97 -2.70 -10.80
C SER A 219 -22.35 -3.11 -11.32
N GLY A 220 -22.71 -4.40 -11.21
CA GLY A 220 -23.94 -4.96 -11.77
C GLY A 220 -23.95 -5.11 -13.29
N ALA A 221 -22.87 -4.72 -13.99
CA ALA A 221 -22.75 -4.89 -15.43
C ALA A 221 -22.59 -6.38 -15.78
N THR A 222 -23.57 -6.94 -16.47
CA THR A 222 -23.61 -8.37 -16.83
C THR A 222 -23.75 -8.62 -18.32
N GLU A 223 -23.94 -7.59 -19.16
CA GLU A 223 -24.15 -7.77 -20.60
C GLU A 223 -23.00 -7.24 -21.45
N ALA A 224 -22.47 -8.06 -22.36
CA ALA A 224 -21.54 -7.65 -23.40
C ALA A 224 -21.97 -8.20 -24.78
N GLY A 225 -22.19 -7.30 -25.74
CA GLY A 225 -22.54 -7.68 -27.11
C GLY A 225 -23.79 -8.56 -27.21
N GLY A 226 -24.83 -8.25 -26.42
CA GLY A 226 -26.08 -9.03 -26.37
C GLY A 226 -26.00 -10.35 -25.58
N ARG A 227 -24.84 -10.68 -25.01
CA ARG A 227 -24.64 -11.89 -24.20
C ARG A 227 -24.56 -11.55 -22.71
N GLY A 228 -25.24 -12.34 -21.89
CA GLY A 228 -25.22 -12.22 -20.43
C GLY A 228 -24.10 -13.05 -19.81
N LEU A 229 -23.33 -12.45 -18.91
CA LEU A 229 -22.32 -13.09 -18.07
C LEU A 229 -23.00 -13.78 -16.89
N ARG A 230 -22.58 -15.02 -16.62
CA ARG A 230 -22.97 -15.78 -15.44
C ARG A 230 -21.75 -16.34 -14.72
N TRP A 231 -21.66 -16.09 -13.42
CA TRP A 231 -20.71 -16.74 -12.53
C TRP A 231 -21.13 -18.18 -12.23
N ALA A 232 -20.18 -19.11 -12.23
CA ALA A 232 -20.43 -20.48 -11.81
C ALA A 232 -20.46 -20.56 -10.27
N ALA A 233 -21.53 -21.13 -9.71
CA ALA A 233 -21.74 -21.21 -8.27
C ALA A 233 -20.75 -22.16 -7.56
N SER A 234 -20.64 -21.96 -6.25
CA SER A 234 -19.61 -22.40 -5.28
C SER A 234 -19.12 -23.87 -5.28
N THR A 235 -19.70 -24.80 -6.02
CA THR A 235 -19.26 -26.22 -6.01
C THR A 235 -17.86 -26.43 -6.62
N GLY A 236 -17.38 -25.50 -7.45
CA GLY A 236 -16.01 -25.47 -7.97
C GLY A 236 -14.96 -24.87 -7.02
N THR A 237 -15.37 -24.21 -5.93
CA THR A 237 -14.44 -23.50 -5.01
C THR A 237 -13.59 -24.44 -4.13
N LYS A 238 -13.86 -25.75 -4.18
CA LYS A 238 -13.03 -26.81 -3.58
C LYS A 238 -11.95 -27.35 -4.53
N GLN A 239 -11.91 -26.88 -5.78
CA GLN A 239 -10.97 -27.31 -6.81
C GLN A 239 -9.83 -26.31 -6.97
N ALA A 240 -8.68 -26.77 -7.50
CA ALA A 240 -7.55 -25.88 -7.80
C ALA A 240 -7.94 -24.80 -8.84
N GLY A 241 -7.39 -23.59 -8.67
CA GLY A 241 -7.61 -22.45 -9.59
C GLY A 241 -8.75 -21.50 -9.18
N VAL A 242 -9.04 -21.40 -7.88
CA VAL A 242 -9.94 -20.36 -7.33
C VAL A 242 -9.16 -19.05 -7.22
N LEU A 243 -9.79 -17.97 -7.65
CA LEU A 243 -9.30 -16.60 -7.51
C LEU A 243 -9.95 -15.97 -6.29
N SER A 244 -9.16 -15.35 -5.42
CA SER A 244 -9.65 -14.64 -4.23
C SER A 244 -9.36 -13.14 -4.31
N THR A 245 -10.25 -12.36 -3.71
CA THR A 245 -10.01 -10.95 -3.41
C THR A 245 -10.75 -10.56 -2.13
N VAL A 246 -10.59 -9.32 -1.67
CA VAL A 246 -11.22 -8.80 -0.47
C VAL A 246 -12.32 -7.82 -0.86
N ALA A 247 -13.53 -8.07 -0.38
CA ALA A 247 -14.67 -7.18 -0.58
C ALA A 247 -14.55 -5.91 0.27
N LYS A 248 -15.34 -4.88 -0.04
CA LYS A 248 -15.42 -3.65 0.78
C LYS A 248 -15.74 -3.94 2.26
N SER A 249 -16.49 -5.02 2.54
CA SER A 249 -16.83 -5.46 3.89
C SER A 249 -15.70 -6.19 4.62
N GLY A 250 -14.55 -6.40 3.97
CA GLY A 250 -13.49 -7.26 4.48
C GLY A 250 -13.74 -8.75 4.29
N GLN A 251 -14.86 -9.17 3.71
CA GLN A 251 -15.09 -10.58 3.42
C GLN A 251 -14.28 -11.04 2.20
N GLN A 252 -13.73 -12.25 2.27
CA GLN A 252 -13.04 -12.85 1.12
C GLN A 252 -14.07 -13.23 0.06
N GLN A 253 -13.94 -12.65 -1.14
CA GLN A 253 -14.74 -12.98 -2.31
C GLN A 253 -13.97 -13.97 -3.19
N ARG A 254 -14.66 -15.00 -3.69
CA ARG A 254 -14.04 -16.09 -4.46
C ARG A 254 -14.71 -16.27 -5.81
N TYR A 255 -13.90 -16.43 -6.84
CA TYR A 255 -14.33 -16.69 -8.21
C TYR A 255 -13.62 -17.94 -8.76
N TRP A 256 -14.33 -18.77 -9.50
CA TRP A 256 -13.77 -20.00 -10.08
C TRP A 256 -13.99 -20.12 -11.58
N GLY A 257 -15.23 -19.89 -12.03
CA GLY A 257 -15.60 -20.06 -13.43
C GLY A 257 -16.70 -19.11 -13.86
N MET A 258 -16.81 -18.98 -15.18
CA MET A 258 -17.77 -18.10 -15.84
C MET A 258 -18.33 -18.76 -17.11
N ALA A 259 -19.48 -18.28 -17.56
CA ALA A 259 -20.06 -18.57 -18.85
C ALA A 259 -20.76 -17.33 -19.41
N PHE A 260 -20.82 -17.22 -20.74
CA PHE A 260 -21.69 -16.27 -21.42
C PHE A 260 -22.90 -17.01 -22.02
N HIS A 261 -24.10 -16.47 -21.86
CA HIS A 261 -25.33 -16.99 -22.44
C HIS A 261 -25.98 -15.99 -23.39
N GLY A 262 -26.71 -16.49 -24.38
CA GLY A 262 -27.24 -15.71 -25.49
C GLY A 262 -26.37 -15.83 -26.75
N SER A 263 -26.95 -15.52 -27.91
CA SER A 263 -26.23 -15.44 -29.18
C SER A 263 -25.48 -14.12 -29.27
N ALA A 264 -24.24 -14.13 -29.76
CA ALA A 264 -23.59 -12.89 -30.17
C ALA A 264 -24.46 -12.25 -31.26
N SER A 265 -24.80 -10.97 -31.10
CA SER A 265 -25.41 -10.21 -32.19
C SER A 265 -24.35 -10.06 -33.29
N ASP A 266 -24.64 -10.56 -34.49
CA ASP A 266 -23.83 -10.37 -35.71
C ASP A 266 -23.58 -8.89 -36.03
#